data_AF-A0A965F8E2-F1
#
_entry.id   AF-A0A965F8E2-F1
#
_cell.length_a   1.000
_cell.length_b   1.000
_cell.length_c   1.000
_cell.angle_alpha   90.00
_cell.angle_beta   90.00
_cell.angle_gamma   90.00
#
_symmetry.space_group_name_H-M   'P 1'
#
loop_
_entity.id
_entity.type
_entity.pdbx_description
1 polymer ?
#
loop_
_entity_poly.entity_id
_entity_poly.type
_entity_poly.pdbx_seq_one_letter_code
_entity_poly.pdbx_strand_id
1 'polypeptide(L)'
;MSMHIPASSYTTQRIPGVLRAVIIASAFWALSLSLTIESGSVSAVVGCLIACLLTDRWINAGPLDQIRLSSVVLTALCFIALTYWLAGLIVKSELMSSLLTPIGAFNTAEALLWFGFSCMMSILLRSLALRTRIGGVLEIIFVAAAFIITLSAHRNGMIHRPFFIGDYALIRGIDPATILMGIGCFAVIAMSALLMAENDQRRLPYHFVIIALLCSSLAGYVQLFGLPTPGITDDMGLTGQELSGNSRQRENPFRDGENTAEDKQAPVAVVVFRDDYEPLNGSYYFRESAYSQFNGVMLDYSSRDDMDLDLISTFTNTEVSATLLHRRHVDSAS
;
A
#
# COMPACT_ATOMS: atom_id res chain seq x y z
N MET A 1 17.56 -23.00 -63.05
CA MET A 1 17.70 -23.53 -61.68
C MET A 1 17.47 -22.37 -60.72
N SER A 2 16.20 -22.11 -60.39
CA SER A 2 15.78 -20.96 -59.59
C SER A 2 15.93 -21.31 -58.12
N MET A 3 16.78 -20.57 -57.42
CA MET A 3 17.09 -20.77 -56.01
C MET A 3 15.97 -20.15 -55.18
N HIS A 4 15.02 -20.98 -54.75
CA HIS A 4 14.01 -20.59 -53.78
C HIS A 4 14.70 -20.30 -52.45
N ILE A 5 14.75 -19.02 -52.07
CA ILE A 5 15.12 -18.60 -50.71
C ILE A 5 13.89 -18.86 -49.83
N PRO A 6 13.95 -19.76 -48.83
CA PRO A 6 12.85 -19.90 -47.89
C PRO A 6 12.82 -18.65 -47.00
N ALA A 7 11.70 -17.93 -47.04
CA ALA A 7 11.42 -16.86 -46.09
C ALA A 7 11.42 -17.45 -44.68
N SER A 8 12.41 -17.10 -43.87
CA SER A 8 12.46 -17.45 -42.45
C SER A 8 11.27 -16.79 -41.74
N SER A 9 10.24 -17.56 -41.47
CA SER A 9 9.13 -17.16 -40.60
C SER A 9 9.67 -17.03 -39.17
N TYR A 10 10.11 -15.84 -38.79
CA TYR A 10 10.35 -15.51 -37.39
C TYR A 10 9.01 -15.46 -36.66
N THR A 11 8.50 -16.61 -36.24
CA THR A 11 7.41 -16.69 -35.26
C THR A 11 7.97 -16.15 -33.95
N THR A 12 7.75 -14.85 -33.72
CA THR A 12 7.99 -14.19 -32.43
C THR A 12 7.00 -14.81 -31.45
N GLN A 13 7.46 -15.83 -30.72
CA GLN A 13 6.65 -16.53 -29.74
C GLN A 13 6.48 -15.62 -28.51
N ARG A 14 5.51 -14.70 -28.62
CA ARG A 14 5.11 -13.80 -27.54
C ARG A 14 4.50 -14.64 -26.42
N ILE A 15 4.80 -14.30 -25.16
CA ILE A 15 4.04 -14.78 -24.00
C ILE A 15 2.53 -14.64 -24.29
N PRO A 16 1.68 -15.61 -23.87
CA PRO A 16 0.24 -15.48 -24.01
C PRO A 16 -0.21 -14.11 -23.46
N GLY A 17 -0.95 -13.31 -24.24
CA GLY A 17 -1.35 -11.96 -23.84
C GLY A 17 -1.98 -11.89 -22.44
N VAL A 18 -2.66 -12.98 -22.06
CA VAL A 18 -3.21 -13.21 -20.71
C VAL A 18 -2.14 -13.18 -19.61
N LEU A 19 -1.01 -13.87 -19.77
CA LEU A 19 0.04 -13.89 -18.74
C LEU A 19 0.66 -12.50 -18.57
N ARG A 20 0.86 -11.76 -19.67
CA ARG A 20 1.34 -10.38 -19.61
C ARG A 20 0.33 -9.45 -18.93
N ALA A 21 -0.96 -9.61 -19.24
CA ALA A 21 -2.05 -8.87 -18.58
C ALA A 21 -2.07 -9.13 -17.06
N VAL A 22 -1.89 -10.38 -16.63
CA VAL A 22 -1.80 -10.75 -15.22
C VAL A 22 -0.60 -10.09 -14.53
N ILE A 23 0.57 -10.07 -15.18
CA ILE A 23 1.76 -9.42 -14.62
C ILE A 23 1.53 -7.91 -14.42
N ILE A 24 1.03 -7.22 -15.44
CA ILE A 24 0.77 -5.76 -15.33
C ILE A 24 -0.34 -5.48 -14.31
N ALA A 25 -1.39 -6.31 -14.27
CA ALA A 25 -2.46 -6.19 -13.27
C ALA A 25 -1.93 -6.40 -11.84
N SER A 26 -1.00 -7.33 -11.64
CA SER A 26 -0.36 -7.54 -10.33
C SER A 26 0.49 -6.33 -9.90
N ALA A 27 1.12 -5.64 -10.85
CA ALA A 27 1.84 -4.40 -10.58
C ALA A 27 0.90 -3.26 -10.20
N PHE A 28 -0.23 -3.09 -10.91
CA PHE A 28 -1.26 -2.12 -10.52
C PHE A 28 -1.85 -2.43 -9.15
N TRP A 29 -2.11 -3.70 -8.86
CA TRP A 29 -2.56 -4.13 -7.54
C TRP A 29 -1.54 -3.71 -6.48
N ALA A 30 -0.27 -4.11 -6.62
CA ALA A 30 0.79 -3.77 -5.67
C ALA A 30 0.93 -2.25 -5.45
N LEU A 31 0.89 -1.46 -6.52
CA LEU A 31 0.97 0.00 -6.45
C LEU A 31 -0.25 0.62 -5.74
N SER A 32 -1.44 0.09 -6.00
CA SER A 32 -2.70 0.62 -5.45
C SER A 32 -2.82 0.41 -3.93
N LEU A 33 -2.21 -0.63 -3.36
CA LEU A 33 -2.35 -0.99 -1.94
C LEU A 33 -1.98 0.15 -0.97
N SER A 34 -1.06 1.03 -1.36
CA SER A 34 -0.62 2.16 -0.53
C SER A 34 -1.26 3.50 -0.92
N LEU A 35 -1.98 3.54 -2.03
CA LEU A 35 -2.46 4.78 -2.66
C LEU A 35 -3.98 4.91 -2.64
N THR A 36 -4.71 3.82 -2.39
CA THR A 36 -6.18 3.82 -2.37
C THR A 36 -6.74 2.76 -1.43
N ILE A 37 -8.05 2.77 -1.32
CA ILE A 37 -8.87 1.79 -0.59
C ILE A 37 -9.14 0.55 -1.45
N GLU A 38 -9.74 -0.48 -0.85
CA GLU A 38 -10.01 -1.76 -1.52
C GLU A 38 -10.79 -1.62 -2.83
N SER A 39 -11.80 -0.74 -2.88
CA SER A 39 -12.59 -0.52 -4.09
C SER A 39 -11.75 0.04 -5.25
N GLY A 40 -10.81 0.94 -4.95
CA GLY A 40 -9.86 1.47 -5.92
C GLY A 40 -8.89 0.40 -6.41
N SER A 41 -8.35 -0.43 -5.50
CA SER A 41 -7.44 -1.52 -5.84
C SER A 41 -8.08 -2.57 -6.75
N VAL A 42 -9.30 -3.01 -6.43
CA VAL A 42 -10.05 -3.95 -7.27
C VAL A 42 -10.31 -3.34 -8.65
N SER A 43 -10.72 -2.06 -8.68
CA SER A 43 -11.00 -1.34 -9.91
C SER A 43 -9.75 -1.16 -10.78
N ALA A 44 -8.58 -0.96 -10.18
CA ALA A 44 -7.29 -0.89 -10.88
C ALA A 44 -6.94 -2.20 -11.60
N VAL A 45 -7.16 -3.33 -10.92
CA VAL A 45 -6.93 -4.67 -11.50
C VAL A 45 -7.87 -4.92 -12.66
N VAL A 46 -9.17 -4.67 -12.47
CA VAL A 46 -10.19 -4.88 -13.51
C VAL A 46 -9.94 -3.97 -14.72
N GLY A 47 -9.63 -2.69 -14.49
CA GLY A 47 -9.31 -1.73 -15.55
C GLY A 47 -8.10 -2.15 -16.38
N CYS A 48 -7.03 -2.62 -15.71
CA CYS A 48 -5.84 -3.14 -16.37
C CYS A 48 -6.14 -4.40 -17.22
N LEU A 49 -6.82 -5.39 -16.65
CA LEU A 49 -7.13 -6.63 -17.36
C LEU A 49 -7.98 -6.37 -18.61
N ILE A 50 -9.03 -5.56 -18.49
CA ILE A 50 -9.88 -5.17 -19.62
C ILE A 50 -9.04 -4.47 -20.69
N ALA A 51 -8.22 -3.49 -20.31
CA ALA A 51 -7.36 -2.75 -21.23
C ALA A 51 -6.37 -3.65 -21.98
N CYS A 52 -5.67 -4.55 -21.29
CA CYS A 52 -4.70 -5.43 -21.91
C CYS A 52 -5.38 -6.41 -22.88
N LEU A 53 -6.50 -7.04 -22.48
CA LEU A 53 -7.22 -7.98 -23.32
C LEU A 53 -7.85 -7.30 -24.55
N LEU A 54 -8.39 -6.09 -24.40
CA LEU A 54 -8.94 -5.33 -25.52
C LEU A 54 -7.84 -4.91 -26.51
N THR A 55 -6.71 -4.42 -25.99
CA THR A 55 -5.59 -3.97 -26.83
C THR A 55 -4.98 -5.13 -27.60
N ASP A 56 -4.81 -6.29 -26.96
CA ASP A 56 -4.29 -7.50 -27.61
C ASP A 56 -5.26 -8.06 -28.66
N ARG A 57 -6.58 -7.95 -28.43
CA ARG A 57 -7.60 -8.37 -29.40
C ARG A 57 -7.65 -7.43 -30.61
N TRP A 58 -7.52 -6.13 -30.40
CA TRP A 58 -7.67 -5.12 -31.45
C TRP A 58 -6.36 -4.78 -32.16
N ILE A 59 -5.25 -5.36 -31.72
CA ILE A 59 -3.89 -5.16 -32.23
C ILE A 59 -3.76 -5.40 -33.74
N ASN A 60 -4.53 -6.34 -34.28
CA ASN A 60 -4.51 -6.73 -35.68
C ASN A 60 -5.63 -6.04 -36.49
N ALA A 61 -6.38 -5.14 -35.85
CA ALA A 61 -7.41 -4.37 -36.54
C ALA A 61 -6.74 -3.21 -37.27
N GLY A 62 -6.77 -3.26 -38.61
CA GLY A 62 -6.21 -2.25 -39.52
C GLY A 62 -6.51 -0.77 -39.22
N PRO A 63 -7.66 -0.35 -38.62
CA PRO A 63 -7.88 1.06 -38.30
C PRO A 63 -6.96 1.60 -37.17
N LEU A 64 -6.50 0.76 -36.25
CA LEU A 64 -5.68 1.23 -35.13
C LEU A 64 -4.23 1.51 -35.54
N ASP A 65 -3.69 0.81 -36.53
CA ASP A 65 -2.33 1.01 -37.04
C ASP A 65 -2.12 2.40 -37.66
N GLN A 66 -3.18 3.04 -38.13
CA GLN A 66 -3.11 4.38 -38.72
C GLN A 66 -3.05 5.51 -37.68
N ILE A 67 -3.42 5.23 -36.42
CA ILE A 67 -3.41 6.22 -35.36
C ILE A 67 -1.97 6.50 -34.95
N ARG A 68 -1.58 7.78 -34.91
CA ARG A 68 -0.23 8.17 -34.44
C ARG A 68 -0.08 7.90 -32.95
N LEU A 69 1.11 7.48 -32.53
CA LEU A 69 1.42 7.23 -31.11
C LEU A 69 1.16 8.48 -30.24
N SER A 70 1.43 9.67 -30.76
CA SER A 70 1.13 10.95 -30.08
C SER A 70 -0.36 11.13 -29.79
N SER A 71 -1.25 10.67 -30.69
CA SER A 71 -2.70 10.69 -30.47
C SER A 71 -3.11 9.72 -29.37
N VAL A 72 -2.47 8.55 -29.27
CA VAL A 72 -2.71 7.59 -28.19
C VAL A 72 -2.29 8.18 -26.83
N VAL A 73 -1.12 8.83 -26.76
CA VAL A 73 -0.65 9.51 -25.55
C VAL A 73 -1.62 10.62 -25.13
N LEU A 74 -2.02 11.49 -26.07
CA LEU A 74 -2.91 12.60 -25.79
C LEU A 74 -4.29 12.12 -25.30
N THR A 75 -4.85 11.10 -25.97
CA THR A 75 -6.16 10.54 -25.57
C THR A 75 -6.10 9.88 -24.20
N ALA A 76 -5.03 9.12 -23.89
CA ALA A 76 -4.83 8.55 -22.56
C ALA A 76 -4.75 9.63 -21.48
N LEU A 77 -3.95 10.69 -21.70
CA LEU A 77 -3.82 11.80 -20.74
C LEU A 77 -5.14 12.57 -20.55
N CYS A 78 -5.85 12.88 -21.64
CA CYS A 78 -7.15 13.54 -21.56
C CYS A 78 -8.17 12.69 -20.80
N PHE A 79 -8.17 11.37 -21.00
CA PHE A 79 -9.10 10.48 -20.31
C PHE A 79 -8.77 10.32 -18.83
N ILE A 80 -7.48 10.24 -18.47
CA ILE A 80 -7.06 10.22 -17.05
C ILE A 80 -7.47 11.52 -16.35
N ALA A 81 -7.27 12.67 -17.01
CA ALA A 81 -7.70 13.97 -16.48
C ALA A 81 -9.23 14.04 -16.33
N LEU A 82 -9.96 13.48 -17.30
CA LEU A 82 -11.43 13.38 -17.26
C LEU A 82 -11.89 12.51 -16.08
N THR A 83 -11.30 11.33 -15.86
CA THR A 83 -11.68 10.48 -14.72
C THR A 83 -11.35 11.10 -13.38
N TYR A 84 -10.22 11.82 -13.29
CA TYR A 84 -9.89 12.60 -12.10
C TYR A 84 -10.91 13.71 -11.83
N TRP A 85 -11.31 14.44 -12.87
CA TRP A 85 -12.32 15.49 -12.76
C TRP A 85 -13.69 14.93 -12.37
N LEU A 86 -14.13 13.82 -12.98
CA LEU A 86 -15.40 13.15 -12.62
C LEU A 86 -15.39 12.64 -11.18
N ALA A 87 -14.31 11.97 -10.76
CA ALA A 87 -14.18 11.51 -9.38
C ALA A 87 -14.25 12.68 -8.39
N GLY A 88 -13.60 13.80 -8.71
CA GLY A 88 -13.70 15.03 -7.92
C GLY A 88 -15.12 15.61 -7.85
N LEU A 89 -15.90 15.51 -8.92
CA LEU A 89 -17.31 15.92 -8.91
C LEU A 89 -18.18 15.01 -8.05
N ILE A 90 -17.93 13.70 -8.05
CA ILE A 90 -18.68 12.73 -7.23
C ILE A 90 -18.48 13.06 -5.74
N VAL A 91 -17.24 13.27 -5.31
CA VAL A 91 -16.92 13.58 -3.91
C VAL A 91 -17.46 14.94 -3.48
N LYS A 92 -17.47 15.94 -4.38
CA LYS A 92 -17.94 17.30 -4.08
C LYS A 92 -19.46 17.48 -4.20
N SER A 93 -20.19 16.48 -4.70
CA SER A 93 -21.62 16.58 -4.95
C SER A 93 -22.44 16.21 -3.71
N GLU A 94 -23.30 17.13 -3.28
CA GLU A 94 -24.31 16.87 -2.23
C GLU A 94 -25.33 15.81 -2.68
N LEU A 95 -25.64 15.74 -3.98
CA LEU A 95 -26.57 14.76 -4.54
C LEU A 95 -26.00 13.34 -4.45
N MET A 96 -24.71 13.16 -4.79
CA MET A 96 -24.05 11.86 -4.65
C MET A 96 -23.91 11.45 -3.18
N SER A 97 -23.57 12.41 -2.30
CA SER A 97 -23.45 12.17 -0.87
C SER A 97 -24.78 11.81 -0.20
N SER A 98 -25.89 12.36 -0.68
CA SER A 98 -27.24 12.03 -0.17
C SER A 98 -27.79 10.71 -0.71
N LEU A 99 -27.44 10.30 -1.93
CA LEU A 99 -27.87 9.02 -2.51
C LEU A 99 -27.03 7.82 -2.03
N LEU A 100 -25.71 7.93 -2.01
CA LEU A 100 -24.79 6.82 -1.73
C LEU A 100 -24.19 6.85 -0.33
N THR A 101 -24.56 7.83 0.51
CA THR A 101 -23.83 8.24 1.72
C THR A 101 -22.44 8.82 1.41
N PRO A 102 -21.83 9.61 2.32
CA PRO A 102 -20.49 10.15 2.10
C PRO A 102 -19.43 9.08 1.85
N ILE A 103 -19.50 7.93 2.56
CA ILE A 103 -18.54 6.84 2.39
C ILE A 103 -18.72 6.15 1.03
N GLY A 104 -19.97 5.96 0.57
CA GLY A 104 -20.25 5.34 -0.72
C GLY A 104 -19.88 6.25 -1.90
N ALA A 105 -20.09 7.56 -1.77
CA ALA A 105 -19.63 8.55 -2.76
C ALA A 105 -18.09 8.56 -2.88
N PHE A 106 -17.38 8.48 -1.75
CA PHE A 106 -15.93 8.36 -1.76
C PHE A 106 -15.46 7.04 -2.40
N ASN A 107 -16.05 5.90 -1.99
CA ASN A 107 -15.67 4.58 -2.52
C ASN A 107 -15.89 4.44 -4.03
N THR A 108 -16.96 5.05 -4.55
CA THR A 108 -17.27 5.05 -5.99
C THR A 108 -16.37 6.00 -6.77
N ALA A 109 -16.01 7.15 -6.21
CA ALA A 109 -15.05 8.07 -6.81
C ALA A 109 -13.66 7.43 -6.93
N GLU A 110 -13.16 6.79 -5.87
CA GLU A 110 -11.89 6.05 -5.88
C GLU A 110 -11.91 4.91 -6.90
N ALA A 111 -12.98 4.12 -6.93
CA ALA A 111 -13.17 3.06 -7.93
C ALA A 111 -13.09 3.59 -9.36
N LEU A 112 -13.80 4.68 -9.66
CA LEU A 112 -13.81 5.30 -10.99
C LEU A 112 -12.42 5.84 -11.39
N LEU A 113 -11.75 6.52 -10.46
CA LEU A 113 -10.43 7.10 -10.69
C LEU A 113 -9.40 6.02 -11.01
N TRP A 114 -9.34 4.97 -10.19
CA TRP A 114 -8.36 3.89 -10.36
C TRP A 114 -8.66 2.98 -11.53
N PHE A 115 -9.94 2.75 -11.84
CA PHE A 115 -10.34 2.08 -13.08
C PHE A 115 -9.86 2.85 -14.31
N GLY A 116 -10.15 4.15 -14.37
CA GLY A 116 -9.77 5.02 -15.49
C GLY A 116 -8.26 5.12 -15.68
N PHE A 117 -7.54 5.37 -14.57
CA PHE A 117 -6.09 5.48 -14.56
C PHE A 117 -5.41 4.19 -15.04
N SER A 118 -5.73 3.05 -14.41
CA SER A 118 -5.13 1.76 -14.76
C SER A 118 -5.44 1.32 -16.18
N CYS A 119 -6.68 1.54 -16.65
CA CYS A 119 -7.12 1.19 -18.00
C CYS A 119 -6.33 1.97 -19.05
N MET A 120 -6.30 3.31 -18.94
CA MET A 120 -5.62 4.16 -19.92
C MET A 120 -4.11 4.02 -19.88
N MET A 121 -3.52 3.89 -18.70
CA MET A 121 -2.09 3.65 -18.56
C MET A 121 -1.70 2.29 -19.15
N SER A 122 -2.54 1.25 -18.99
CA SER A 122 -2.32 -0.04 -19.62
C SER A 122 -2.41 0.05 -21.15
N ILE A 123 -3.42 0.72 -21.71
CA ILE A 123 -3.52 0.95 -23.16
C ILE A 123 -2.28 1.68 -23.69
N LEU A 124 -1.80 2.68 -22.96
CA LEU A 124 -0.61 3.45 -23.32
C LEU A 124 0.65 2.58 -23.34
N LEU A 125 0.91 1.84 -22.26
CA LEU A 125 2.05 0.94 -22.13
C LEU A 125 2.04 -0.15 -23.21
N ARG A 126 0.88 -0.81 -23.41
CA ARG A 126 0.70 -1.82 -24.46
C ARG A 126 0.97 -1.22 -25.83
N SER A 127 0.34 -0.10 -26.17
CA SER A 127 0.52 0.57 -27.47
C SER A 127 1.98 0.92 -27.73
N LEU A 128 2.71 1.36 -26.70
CA LEU A 128 4.11 1.70 -26.80
C LEU A 128 4.99 0.46 -27.01
N ALA A 129 4.74 -0.61 -26.25
CA ALA A 129 5.48 -1.88 -26.35
C ALA A 129 5.32 -2.57 -27.71
N LEU A 130 4.19 -2.33 -28.38
CA LEU A 130 3.89 -2.92 -29.67
C LEU A 130 4.44 -2.13 -30.85
N ARG A 131 4.55 -0.81 -30.70
CA ARG A 131 4.92 0.11 -31.79
C ARG A 131 6.37 0.56 -31.73
N THR A 132 7.03 0.41 -30.58
CA THR A 132 8.40 0.90 -30.36
C THR A 132 9.26 -0.15 -29.67
N ARG A 133 10.55 -0.17 -29.98
CA ARG A 133 11.53 -1.05 -29.31
C ARG A 133 11.69 -0.71 -27.82
N ILE A 134 11.50 0.56 -27.45
CA ILE A 134 11.68 1.06 -26.07
C ILE A 134 10.44 0.76 -25.20
N GLY A 135 9.25 0.62 -25.79
CA GLY A 135 8.02 0.46 -25.03
C GLY A 135 7.94 -0.80 -24.18
N GLY A 136 8.58 -1.89 -24.61
CA GLY A 136 8.70 -3.10 -23.80
C GLY A 136 9.52 -2.87 -22.52
N VAL A 137 10.65 -2.18 -22.66
CA VAL A 137 11.47 -1.74 -21.52
C VAL A 137 10.67 -0.86 -20.55
N LEU A 138 9.75 -0.02 -21.05
CA LEU A 138 8.90 0.81 -20.21
C LEU A 138 7.83 0.00 -19.44
N GLU A 139 7.29 -1.08 -20.01
CA GLU A 139 6.43 -2.02 -19.26
C GLU A 139 7.22 -2.66 -18.10
N ILE A 140 8.44 -3.10 -18.38
CA ILE A 140 9.34 -3.70 -17.39
C ILE A 140 9.68 -2.69 -16.28
N ILE A 141 10.08 -1.47 -16.64
CA ILE A 141 10.37 -0.39 -15.67
C ILE A 141 9.14 -0.08 -14.82
N PHE A 142 7.95 -0.03 -15.42
CA PHE A 142 6.72 0.22 -14.69
C PHE A 142 6.44 -0.87 -13.64
N VAL A 143 6.54 -2.15 -14.03
CA VAL A 143 6.33 -3.28 -13.12
C VAL A 143 7.36 -3.26 -11.99
N ALA A 144 8.65 -3.06 -12.30
CA ALA A 144 9.69 -2.90 -11.29
C ALA A 144 9.40 -1.73 -10.34
N ALA A 145 9.07 -0.56 -10.87
CA ALA A 145 8.82 0.63 -10.08
C ALA A 145 7.62 0.44 -9.15
N ALA A 146 6.54 -0.21 -9.61
CA ALA A 146 5.38 -0.51 -8.78
C ALA A 146 5.77 -1.33 -7.53
N PHE A 147 6.49 -2.45 -7.72
CA PHE A 147 6.94 -3.27 -6.60
C PHE A 147 7.97 -2.56 -5.73
N ILE A 148 8.92 -1.81 -6.31
CA ILE A 148 9.93 -1.05 -5.55
C ILE A 148 9.25 0.00 -4.69
N ILE A 149 8.31 0.78 -5.24
CA ILE A 149 7.61 1.84 -4.49
C ILE A 149 6.85 1.20 -3.31
N THR A 150 6.09 0.14 -3.55
CA THR A 150 5.32 -0.55 -2.51
C THR A 150 6.22 -1.16 -1.42
N LEU A 151 7.32 -1.81 -1.81
CA LEU A 151 8.22 -2.47 -0.85
C LEU A 151 9.23 -1.51 -0.19
N SER A 152 9.58 -0.39 -0.84
CA SER A 152 10.50 0.61 -0.29
C SER A 152 9.97 1.29 0.97
N ALA A 153 8.64 1.32 1.14
CA ALA A 153 7.98 1.82 2.34
C ALA A 153 8.29 0.98 3.60
N HIS A 154 8.91 -0.20 3.44
CA HIS A 154 9.36 -1.09 4.51
C HIS A 154 10.87 -1.07 4.75
N ARG A 155 11.59 -0.14 4.11
CA ARG A 155 13.03 0.03 4.29
C ARG A 155 13.30 0.39 5.76
N ASN A 156 14.17 -0.38 6.41
CA ASN A 156 14.53 -0.30 7.85
C ASN A 156 13.58 -1.05 8.81
N GLY A 157 12.91 -2.14 8.41
CA GLY A 157 12.13 -2.97 9.37
C GLY A 157 10.86 -2.30 9.93
N MET A 158 10.60 -1.07 9.50
CA MET A 158 9.42 -0.27 9.79
C MET A 158 8.25 -0.73 8.89
N ILE A 159 7.40 -1.62 9.40
CA ILE A 159 6.23 -2.11 8.66
C ILE A 159 5.10 -1.10 8.79
N HIS A 160 5.12 -0.04 7.98
CA HIS A 160 4.10 1.00 8.07
C HIS A 160 2.95 0.85 7.08
N ARG A 161 3.16 0.31 5.86
CA ARG A 161 2.09 0.19 4.85
C ARG A 161 2.41 -0.87 3.80
N PRO A 162 1.44 -1.67 3.34
CA PRO A 162 0.00 -1.57 3.65
C PRO A 162 -0.39 -2.33 4.92
N PHE A 163 -1.12 -1.65 5.83
CA PHE A 163 -1.57 -2.20 7.13
C PHE A 163 -2.35 -3.51 6.99
N PHE A 164 -3.15 -3.64 5.93
CA PHE A 164 -3.90 -4.87 5.66
C PHE A 164 -3.02 -6.14 5.64
N ILE A 165 -1.81 -6.06 5.09
CA ILE A 165 -0.89 -7.21 5.03
C ILE A 165 -0.21 -7.43 6.38
N GLY A 166 0.20 -6.34 7.05
CA GLY A 166 0.80 -6.39 8.38
C GLY A 166 -0.14 -6.96 9.43
N ASP A 167 -1.34 -6.38 9.55
CA ASP A 167 -2.37 -6.79 10.51
C ASP A 167 -2.80 -8.24 10.30
N TYR A 168 -2.99 -8.64 9.02
CA TYR A 168 -3.30 -10.03 8.68
C TYR A 168 -2.24 -11.01 9.17
N ALA A 169 -0.97 -10.65 9.02
CA ALA A 169 0.15 -11.48 9.44
C ALA A 169 0.26 -11.53 10.97
N LEU A 170 0.19 -10.37 11.62
CA LEU A 170 0.29 -10.23 13.08
C LEU A 170 -0.82 -10.98 13.82
N ILE A 171 -2.08 -10.86 13.39
CA ILE A 171 -3.22 -11.58 14.01
C ILE A 171 -3.04 -13.11 13.93
N ARG A 172 -2.27 -13.59 12.94
CA ARG A 172 -2.00 -15.02 12.72
C ARG A 172 -0.66 -15.48 13.32
N GLY A 173 0.08 -14.59 13.96
CA GLY A 173 1.42 -14.86 14.47
C GLY A 173 2.44 -15.17 13.37
N ILE A 174 2.24 -14.63 12.17
CA ILE A 174 3.16 -14.73 11.04
C ILE A 174 3.99 -13.45 11.01
N ASP A 175 5.31 -13.57 10.83
CA ASP A 175 6.18 -12.41 10.60
C ASP A 175 5.84 -11.76 9.23
N PRO A 176 5.38 -10.49 9.20
CA PRO A 176 5.05 -9.79 7.96
C PRO A 176 6.22 -9.74 6.96
N ALA A 177 7.46 -9.76 7.43
CA ALA A 177 8.64 -9.77 6.56
C ALA A 177 8.68 -11.00 5.64
N THR A 178 8.15 -12.14 6.09
CA THR A 178 8.06 -13.38 5.29
C THR A 178 7.12 -13.20 4.10
N ILE A 179 5.98 -12.53 4.29
CA ILE A 179 5.01 -12.26 3.22
C ILE A 179 5.59 -11.26 2.21
N LEU A 180 6.25 -10.20 2.69
CA LEU A 180 6.90 -9.20 1.85
C LEU A 180 8.03 -9.83 1.00
N MET A 181 8.81 -10.73 1.58
CA MET A 181 9.83 -11.49 0.86
C MET A 181 9.21 -12.35 -0.26
N GLY A 182 8.07 -12.99 0.02
CA GLY A 182 7.31 -13.74 -0.99
C GLY A 182 6.84 -12.87 -2.16
N ILE A 183 6.32 -11.67 -1.87
CA ILE A 183 5.91 -10.68 -2.89
C ILE A 183 7.12 -10.23 -3.71
N GLY A 184 8.28 -9.99 -3.07
CA GLY A 184 9.52 -9.66 -3.75
C GLY A 184 10.00 -10.77 -4.70
N CYS A 185 9.93 -12.03 -4.28
CA CYS A 185 10.25 -13.17 -5.14
C CYS A 185 9.31 -13.23 -6.36
N PHE A 186 8.01 -13.06 -6.15
CA PHE A 186 7.03 -12.99 -7.22
C PHE A 186 7.32 -11.85 -8.21
N ALA A 187 7.68 -10.66 -7.73
CA ALA A 187 8.05 -9.52 -8.57
C ALA A 187 9.24 -9.85 -9.47
N VAL A 188 10.27 -10.50 -8.93
CA VAL A 188 11.43 -10.93 -9.71
C VAL A 188 11.01 -11.94 -10.78
N ILE A 189 10.21 -12.96 -10.45
CA ILE A 189 9.71 -13.94 -11.42
C ILE A 189 8.90 -13.25 -12.54
N ALA A 190 8.02 -12.31 -12.19
CA ALA A 190 7.20 -11.57 -13.14
C ALA A 190 8.06 -10.74 -14.11
N MET A 191 9.07 -10.04 -13.60
CA MET A 191 10.04 -9.28 -14.41
C MET A 191 10.85 -10.18 -15.34
N SER A 192 11.22 -11.37 -14.86
CA SER A 192 11.96 -12.37 -15.62
C SER A 192 11.13 -12.90 -16.79
N ALA A 193 9.85 -13.17 -16.55
CA ALA A 193 8.92 -13.57 -17.59
C ALA A 193 8.78 -12.47 -18.66
N LEU A 194 8.64 -11.20 -18.26
CA LEU A 194 8.57 -10.08 -19.21
C LEU A 194 9.84 -9.95 -20.06
N LEU A 195 11.03 -10.02 -19.43
CA LEU A 195 12.32 -10.00 -20.13
C LEU A 195 12.46 -11.17 -21.12
N MET A 196 11.99 -12.36 -20.73
CA MET A 196 11.99 -13.56 -21.56
C MET A 196 11.04 -13.45 -22.76
N ALA A 197 9.97 -12.65 -22.66
CA ALA A 197 9.11 -12.35 -23.81
C ALA A 197 9.72 -11.39 -24.83
N GLU A 198 10.70 -10.57 -24.43
CA GLU A 198 11.28 -9.54 -25.30
C GLU A 198 12.53 -9.99 -26.05
N ASN A 199 13.19 -11.06 -25.61
CA ASN A 199 14.44 -11.52 -26.18
C ASN A 199 14.42 -13.00 -26.58
N ASP A 200 15.39 -13.38 -27.40
CA ASP A 200 15.57 -14.73 -27.90
C ASP A 200 15.73 -15.73 -26.72
N GLN A 201 14.98 -16.83 -26.73
CA GLN A 201 14.91 -17.81 -25.64
C GLN A 201 16.28 -18.39 -25.24
N ARG A 202 17.29 -18.26 -26.09
CA ARG A 202 18.68 -18.66 -25.80
C ARG A 202 19.31 -17.92 -24.62
N ARG A 203 18.76 -16.77 -24.21
CA ARG A 203 19.28 -16.00 -23.06
C ARG A 203 18.58 -16.31 -21.72
N LEU A 204 17.58 -17.19 -21.71
CA LEU A 204 16.93 -17.73 -20.51
C LEU A 204 17.91 -18.05 -19.37
N PRO A 205 18.94 -18.89 -19.59
CA PRO A 205 19.79 -19.34 -18.49
C PRO A 205 20.53 -18.16 -17.87
N TYR A 206 20.91 -17.14 -18.64
CA TYR A 206 21.59 -15.95 -18.11
C TYR A 206 20.66 -15.13 -17.21
N HIS A 207 19.40 -14.94 -17.59
CA HIS A 207 18.44 -14.23 -16.74
C HIS A 207 18.20 -14.99 -15.44
N PHE A 208 17.89 -16.29 -15.50
CA PHE A 208 17.70 -17.12 -14.31
C PHE A 208 18.94 -17.17 -13.40
N VAL A 209 20.14 -17.21 -13.98
CA VAL A 209 21.39 -17.14 -13.21
C VAL A 209 21.55 -15.78 -12.53
N ILE A 210 21.28 -14.66 -13.23
CA ILE A 210 21.36 -13.32 -12.63
C ILE A 210 20.35 -13.15 -11.50
N ILE A 211 19.12 -13.65 -11.68
CA ILE A 211 18.07 -13.66 -10.66
C ILE A 211 18.47 -14.50 -9.46
N ALA A 212 18.92 -15.74 -9.69
CA ALA A 212 19.36 -16.64 -8.65
C ALA A 212 20.54 -16.03 -7.88
N LEU A 213 21.46 -15.36 -8.57
CA LEU A 213 22.59 -14.66 -7.97
C LEU A 213 22.13 -13.44 -7.15
N LEU A 214 21.19 -12.63 -7.65
CA LEU A 214 20.61 -11.50 -6.91
C LEU A 214 19.84 -11.96 -5.66
N CYS A 215 18.99 -12.99 -5.78
CA CYS A 215 18.26 -13.57 -4.66
C CYS A 215 19.23 -14.20 -3.65
N SER A 216 20.24 -14.93 -4.11
CA SER A 216 21.26 -15.54 -3.24
C SER A 216 22.13 -14.49 -2.57
N SER A 217 22.45 -13.38 -3.26
CA SER A 217 23.20 -12.27 -2.66
C SER A 217 22.39 -11.56 -1.59
N LEU A 218 21.08 -11.41 -1.79
CA LEU A 218 20.18 -10.86 -0.77
C LEU A 218 20.07 -11.79 0.43
N ALA A 219 19.86 -13.10 0.20
CA ALA A 219 19.83 -14.10 1.27
C ALA A 219 21.15 -14.16 2.05
N GLY A 220 22.28 -14.14 1.35
CA GLY A 220 23.61 -14.07 1.95
C GLY A 220 23.83 -12.78 2.74
N TYR A 221 23.35 -11.63 2.23
CA TYR A 221 23.38 -10.36 2.95
C TYR A 221 22.58 -10.44 4.26
N VAL A 222 21.36 -10.96 4.23
CA VAL A 222 20.51 -11.12 5.42
C VAL A 222 21.13 -12.10 6.43
N GLN A 223 21.75 -13.19 5.97
CA GLN A 223 22.43 -14.15 6.87
C GLN A 223 23.70 -13.58 7.50
N LEU A 224 24.45 -12.75 6.78
CA LEU A 224 25.73 -12.20 7.26
C LEU A 224 25.56 -10.94 8.10
N PHE A 225 24.60 -10.09 7.75
CA PHE A 225 24.42 -8.76 8.35
C PHE A 225 23.12 -8.62 9.14
N GLY A 226 22.25 -9.63 9.11
CA GLY A 226 20.91 -9.56 9.72
C GLY A 226 19.92 -8.73 8.89
N LEU A 227 18.67 -8.69 9.34
CA LEU A 227 17.70 -7.74 8.82
C LEU A 227 18.03 -6.35 9.38
N PRO A 228 17.97 -5.28 8.56
CA PRO A 228 18.13 -3.92 9.08
C PRO A 228 17.02 -3.65 10.09
N THR A 229 17.40 -3.49 11.35
CA THR A 229 16.49 -3.07 12.42
C THR A 229 16.07 -1.62 12.19
N PRO A 230 14.85 -1.24 12.58
CA PRO A 230 14.41 0.16 12.62
C PRO A 230 15.49 1.06 13.18
N GLY A 231 15.90 2.05 12.38
CA GLY A 231 16.71 3.14 12.88
C GLY A 231 15.84 3.91 13.87
N ILE A 232 16.31 4.06 15.11
CA ILE A 232 15.63 4.85 16.12
C ILE A 232 15.38 6.25 15.53
N THR A 233 14.13 6.69 15.55
CA THR A 233 13.78 8.07 15.21
C THR A 233 14.18 9.00 16.37
N ASP A 234 15.42 9.48 16.36
CA ASP A 234 15.80 10.74 17.03
C ASP A 234 15.34 11.89 16.11
N ASP A 235 14.28 12.63 16.40
CA ASP A 235 14.30 13.85 17.24
C ASP A 235 12.91 14.11 17.90
N MET A 236 11.98 13.15 17.80
CA MET A 236 10.59 13.30 18.26
C MET A 236 10.12 12.20 19.23
N GLY A 237 11.02 11.36 19.74
CA GLY A 237 10.78 10.52 20.92
C GLY A 237 9.66 9.48 20.82
N LEU A 238 9.25 9.08 19.61
CA LEU A 238 8.09 8.20 19.39
C LEU A 238 8.43 6.71 19.24
N THR A 239 9.70 6.31 19.34
CA THR A 239 10.06 4.90 19.57
C THR A 239 11.29 4.86 20.49
N GLY A 240 11.15 4.21 21.65
CA GLY A 240 12.10 4.31 22.76
C GLY A 240 13.44 3.63 22.49
N GLN A 241 14.53 4.37 22.67
CA GLN A 241 15.87 3.81 22.80
C GLN A 241 16.28 3.77 24.27
N GLU A 242 16.82 2.63 24.70
CA GLU A 242 17.59 2.53 25.93
C GLU A 242 18.81 3.47 25.84
N LEU A 243 18.77 4.61 26.54
CA LEU A 243 20.01 5.21 26.98
C LEU A 243 20.67 4.23 27.96
N SER A 244 21.71 3.54 27.48
CA SER A 244 22.65 2.79 28.31
C SER A 244 23.32 3.76 29.28
N GLY A 245 22.71 3.94 30.45
CA GLY A 245 23.09 5.02 31.36
C GLY A 245 22.26 5.06 32.64
N ASN A 246 22.45 4.04 33.49
CA ASN A 246 22.31 4.05 34.95
C ASN A 246 21.38 5.12 35.56
N SER A 247 20.11 5.12 35.18
CA SER A 247 19.07 5.93 35.79
C SER A 247 17.79 5.09 35.83
N ARG A 248 17.05 5.18 36.94
CA ARG A 248 15.77 4.49 37.14
C ARG A 248 14.79 5.00 36.08
N GLN A 249 14.82 4.39 34.90
CA GLN A 249 14.15 4.87 33.71
C GLN A 249 12.67 4.52 33.81
N ARG A 250 11.80 5.54 33.84
CA ARG A 250 10.39 5.37 33.51
C ARG A 250 10.33 4.78 32.11
N GLU A 251 9.74 3.59 31.96
CA GLU A 251 9.45 3.01 30.65
C GLU A 251 8.64 4.01 29.82
N ASN A 252 9.04 4.20 28.56
CA ASN A 252 8.27 5.02 27.63
C ASN A 252 6.94 4.30 27.33
N PRO A 253 5.78 4.84 27.72
CA PRO A 253 4.49 4.21 27.47
C PRO A 253 4.12 4.18 25.98
N PHE A 254 4.81 4.96 25.14
CA PHE A 254 4.69 4.96 23.69
C PHE A 254 5.74 4.08 23.00
N ARG A 255 6.38 3.17 23.73
CA ARG A 255 7.27 2.20 23.10
C ARG A 255 6.43 1.29 22.23
N ASP A 256 6.54 1.47 20.92
CA ASP A 256 6.08 0.46 19.97
C ASP A 256 6.80 -0.86 20.31
N GLY A 257 6.02 -1.92 20.53
CA GLY A 257 6.55 -3.27 20.74
C GLY A 257 7.46 -3.68 19.58
N GLU A 258 8.43 -4.55 19.85
CA GLU A 258 9.20 -5.13 18.76
C GLU A 258 8.23 -5.93 17.92
N ASN A 259 8.14 -5.60 16.62
CA ASN A 259 7.13 -6.10 15.68
C ASN A 259 7.35 -7.60 15.36
N THR A 260 7.32 -8.43 16.39
CA THR A 260 7.68 -9.84 16.44
C THR A 260 6.44 -10.63 16.83
N ALA A 261 6.27 -11.82 16.25
CA ALA A 261 5.12 -12.68 16.52
C ALA A 261 5.06 -13.23 17.97
N GLU A 262 6.09 -12.97 18.76
CA GLU A 262 6.21 -13.34 20.18
C GLU A 262 5.59 -12.27 21.11
N ASP A 263 5.43 -11.03 20.62
CA ASP A 263 4.71 -9.94 21.29
C ASP A 263 3.18 -10.14 21.17
N LYS A 264 2.71 -11.33 21.53
CA LYS A 264 1.29 -11.64 21.63
C LYS A 264 0.69 -10.81 22.74
N GLN A 265 0.07 -9.70 22.31
CA GLN A 265 -0.73 -8.78 23.11
C GLN A 265 -1.58 -9.56 24.13
N ALA A 266 -1.22 -9.45 25.40
CA ALA A 266 -2.11 -9.83 26.47
C ALA A 266 -3.39 -8.99 26.35
N PRO A 267 -4.58 -9.57 26.59
CA PRO A 267 -5.81 -8.80 26.54
C PRO A 267 -5.74 -7.62 27.52
N VAL A 268 -5.78 -6.40 27.00
CA VAL A 268 -5.64 -5.15 27.77
C VAL A 268 -6.88 -4.89 28.62
N ALA A 269 -8.07 -5.22 28.13
CA ALA A 269 -9.33 -5.09 28.86
C ALA A 269 -10.41 -6.03 28.31
N VAL A 270 -11.38 -6.38 29.17
CA VAL A 270 -12.64 -7.02 28.78
C VAL A 270 -13.78 -6.05 29.09
N VAL A 271 -14.58 -5.73 28.09
CA VAL A 271 -15.70 -4.78 28.21
C VAL A 271 -17.00 -5.54 28.04
N VAL A 272 -17.89 -5.43 29.01
CA VAL A 272 -19.24 -5.99 28.97
C VAL A 272 -20.23 -4.85 29.01
N PHE A 273 -20.99 -4.69 27.92
CA PHE A 273 -22.05 -3.69 27.87
C PHE A 273 -23.30 -4.22 28.58
N ARG A 274 -23.96 -3.36 29.34
CA ARG A 274 -25.25 -3.70 29.97
C ARG A 274 -26.39 -3.66 28.96
N ASP A 275 -26.31 -2.72 28.03
CA ASP A 275 -27.31 -2.41 27.03
C ASP A 275 -26.63 -2.42 25.64
N ASP A 276 -27.39 -2.73 24.58
CA ASP A 276 -26.88 -2.75 23.20
C ASP A 276 -26.62 -1.33 22.70
N TYR A 277 -25.48 -0.75 23.09
CA TYR A 277 -25.05 0.58 22.68
C TYR A 277 -24.14 0.49 21.46
N GLU A 278 -24.53 1.08 20.34
CA GLU A 278 -23.67 1.25 19.16
C GLU A 278 -23.27 2.73 18.99
N PRO A 279 -21.96 3.04 18.93
CA PRO A 279 -21.50 4.42 18.75
C PRO A 279 -21.79 4.92 17.34
N LEU A 280 -22.16 6.21 17.21
CA LEU A 280 -22.47 6.86 15.92
C LEU A 280 -21.36 6.71 14.86
N ASN A 281 -20.10 6.67 15.29
CA ASN A 281 -18.93 6.54 14.42
C ASN A 281 -18.46 5.09 14.27
N GLY A 282 -19.18 4.12 14.84
CA GLY A 282 -18.85 2.69 14.78
C GLY A 282 -17.60 2.28 15.59
N SER A 283 -17.01 3.18 16.38
CA SER A 283 -15.82 2.91 17.18
C SER A 283 -16.03 3.23 18.67
N TYR A 284 -15.55 2.33 19.52
CA TYR A 284 -15.44 2.56 20.96
C TYR A 284 -14.06 3.15 21.26
N TYR A 285 -14.03 4.29 21.94
CA TYR A 285 -12.79 4.92 22.36
C TYR A 285 -12.64 4.78 23.88
N PHE A 286 -11.66 3.98 24.30
CA PHE A 286 -11.31 3.78 25.70
C PHE A 286 -10.09 4.63 26.04
N ARG A 287 -10.31 5.74 26.74
CA ARG A 287 -9.24 6.63 27.19
C ARG A 287 -8.71 6.13 28.54
N GLU A 288 -7.46 5.70 28.58
CA GLU A 288 -6.77 5.28 29.81
C GLU A 288 -6.08 6.47 30.51
N SER A 289 -5.37 7.30 29.74
CA SER A 289 -4.55 8.40 30.24
C SER A 289 -4.50 9.55 29.24
N ALA A 290 -3.94 10.69 29.66
CA ALA A 290 -3.61 11.80 28.77
C ALA A 290 -2.18 12.28 29.04
N TYR A 291 -1.44 12.55 27.96
CA TYR A 291 -0.07 13.02 27.99
C TYR A 291 -0.03 14.40 27.35
N SER A 292 -0.27 15.42 28.16
CA SER A 292 -0.59 16.76 27.66
C SER A 292 0.58 17.74 27.77
N GLN A 293 1.72 17.33 28.32
CA GLN A 293 2.90 18.19 28.46
C GLN A 293 4.11 17.62 27.71
N PHE A 294 4.70 18.40 26.80
CA PHE A 294 5.95 18.03 26.15
C PHE A 294 7.16 18.48 26.98
N ASN A 295 8.02 17.55 27.39
CA ASN A 295 9.18 17.84 28.24
C ASN A 295 10.47 18.15 27.46
N GLY A 296 10.38 18.34 26.14
CA GLY A 296 11.52 18.54 25.24
C GLY A 296 12.01 17.26 24.57
N VAL A 297 11.59 16.09 25.05
CA VAL A 297 11.98 14.78 24.49
C VAL A 297 10.74 13.91 24.20
N MET A 298 9.74 13.91 25.07
CA MET A 298 8.51 13.13 24.93
C MET A 298 7.30 13.87 25.51
N LEU A 299 6.10 13.42 25.12
CA LEU A 299 4.88 13.76 25.86
C LEU A 299 4.87 13.00 27.19
N ASP A 300 4.58 13.72 28.26
CA ASP A 300 4.45 13.21 29.62
C ASP A 300 3.12 13.72 30.23
N TYR A 301 2.75 13.17 31.37
CA TYR A 301 1.64 13.66 32.18
C TYR A 301 1.84 15.14 32.52
N SER A 302 0.76 15.91 32.51
CA SER A 302 0.82 17.29 32.96
C SER A 302 1.19 17.37 34.44
N SER A 303 2.19 18.16 34.77
CA SER A 303 2.46 18.58 36.16
C SER A 303 1.68 19.84 36.55
N ARG A 304 0.84 20.36 35.65
CA ARG A 304 0.02 21.55 35.86
C ARG A 304 -1.41 21.16 36.20
N ASP A 305 -1.95 21.77 37.25
CA ASP A 305 -3.30 21.52 37.76
C ASP A 305 -4.40 22.11 36.86
N ASP A 306 -4.06 22.92 35.86
CA ASP A 306 -5.00 23.54 34.92
C ASP A 306 -5.21 22.73 33.62
N MET A 307 -4.55 21.58 33.51
CA MET A 307 -4.65 20.68 32.36
C MET A 307 -5.26 19.35 32.78
N ASP A 308 -5.76 18.57 31.80
CA ASP A 308 -6.19 17.19 32.06
C ASP A 308 -7.37 17.06 33.07
N LEU A 309 -8.13 18.14 33.24
CA LEU A 309 -9.26 18.25 34.17
C LEU A 309 -10.43 17.31 33.85
N ASP A 310 -10.48 16.78 32.63
CA ASP A 310 -11.50 15.85 32.16
C ASP A 310 -11.15 14.37 32.43
N LEU A 311 -9.96 14.10 32.96
CA LEU A 311 -9.55 12.76 33.36
C LEU A 311 -10.25 12.31 34.64
N ILE A 312 -10.88 11.15 34.55
CA ILE A 312 -11.52 10.50 35.68
C ILE A 312 -10.41 9.85 36.52
N SER A 313 -10.16 10.36 37.73
CA SER A 313 -9.11 9.83 38.62
C SER A 313 -9.46 8.50 39.28
N THR A 314 -10.74 8.11 39.30
CA THR A 314 -11.23 6.88 39.93
C THR A 314 -12.42 6.31 39.17
N PHE A 315 -12.44 4.99 38.96
CA PHE A 315 -13.62 4.32 38.42
C PHE A 315 -14.81 4.52 39.36
N THR A 316 -15.92 5.04 38.80
CA THR A 316 -17.14 5.29 39.57
C THR A 316 -18.25 4.35 39.08
N ASN A 317 -19.07 3.85 40.01
CA ASN A 317 -20.20 2.98 39.72
C ASN A 317 -21.47 3.76 39.29
N THR A 318 -21.32 5.06 39.05
CA THR A 318 -22.41 6.00 38.75
C THR A 318 -22.03 6.82 37.53
N GLU A 319 -23.00 7.19 36.70
CA GLU A 319 -22.73 8.04 35.55
C GLU A 319 -22.13 9.39 35.98
N VAL A 320 -20.96 9.74 35.45
CA VAL A 320 -20.29 11.02 35.69
C VAL A 320 -20.29 11.80 34.39
N SER A 321 -21.13 12.83 34.32
CA SER A 321 -21.09 13.79 33.21
C SER A 321 -19.92 14.77 33.42
N ALA A 322 -19.15 15.07 32.36
CA ALA A 322 -17.97 15.94 32.41
C ALA A 322 -18.22 17.32 33.05
N THR A 323 -19.46 17.82 33.01
CA THR A 323 -19.88 19.09 33.63
C THR A 323 -19.79 19.08 35.17
N LEU A 324 -19.83 17.91 35.81
CA LEU A 324 -19.76 17.76 37.28
C LEU A 324 -18.34 17.70 37.83
N LEU A 325 -17.34 17.37 37.01
CA LEU A 325 -15.92 17.30 37.43
C LEU A 325 -15.36 18.69 37.76
N HIS A 326 -15.79 19.74 37.05
CA HIS A 326 -15.38 21.12 37.31
C HIS A 326 -15.89 21.66 38.67
N ARG A 327 -17.01 21.16 39.19
CA ARG A 327 -17.65 21.71 40.40
C ARG A 327 -17.04 21.17 41.70
N ARG A 328 -16.57 19.91 41.73
CA ARG A 328 -16.00 19.29 42.94
C ARG A 328 -14.67 19.92 43.38
N HIS A 329 -13.88 20.43 42.45
CA HIS A 329 -12.58 21.02 42.78
C HIS A 329 -12.69 22.40 43.45
N VAL A 330 -13.82 23.08 43.28
CA VAL A 330 -14.12 24.38 43.91
C VAL A 330 -14.63 24.20 45.35
N ASP A 331 -15.40 23.15 45.60
CA ASP A 331 -16.01 22.89 46.93
C ASP A 331 -15.04 22.20 47.91
N SER A 332 -13.90 21.67 47.45
CA SER A 332 -12.85 21.09 48.32
C SER A 332 -11.79 22.11 48.76
N ALA A 333 -11.92 23.37 48.33
CA ALA A 333 -11.01 24.47 48.66
C ALA A 333 -11.66 25.55 49.58
N SER A 334 -12.71 25.18 50.31
CA SER A 334 -13.32 26.00 51.37
C SER A 334 -13.18 25.35 52.74
#